data_AF-A0AAW5KRV7-F1
#
_entry.id   AF-A0AAW5KRV7-F1
#
_cell.length_a   1.000
_cell.length_b   1.000
_cell.length_c   1.000
_cell.angle_alpha   90.00
_cell.angle_beta   90.00
_cell.angle_gamma   90.00
#
_symmetry.space_group_name_H-M   'P 1'
#
loop_
_entity.id
_entity.type
_entity.pdbx_description
1 polymer ?
#
loop_
_entity_poly.entity_id
_entity_poly.type
_entity_poly.pdbx_seq_one_letter_code
_entity_poly.pdbx_strand_id
1 'polypeptide(L)'
;MKKYTLYSLMLLTLLFLSACSNSAQPKEENDVQSIKDIAIKVPENIFSSSKKNETINEDEMKQNIKTYLDYSGELYENIVPLSSAMSDEKVTESDRDKLQKLIDLAQQNDANFHHFISNNTIPDDYKQPSKEIHNYISASTALSVELDQEIEKFAQDGNLFNTDFSFTKRFEKVNGRKQKEIEKFLKEKNIKTEYFKK
;
A
#
# COMPACT_ATOMS: atom_id res chain seq x y z
N MET A 1 17.53 -37.18 48.09
CA MET A 1 18.73 -37.89 47.57
C MET A 1 18.19 -39.12 46.82
N LYS A 2 18.41 -39.45 45.55
CA LYS A 2 19.25 -39.05 44.40
C LYS A 2 18.35 -39.33 43.16
N LYS A 3 18.12 -38.38 42.23
CA LYS A 3 18.80 -38.16 40.93
C LYS A 3 19.16 -39.44 40.15
N TYR A 4 19.00 -39.35 38.81
CA TYR A 4 19.41 -40.25 37.72
C TYR A 4 18.36 -41.23 37.14
N THR A 5 17.35 -40.68 36.46
CA THR A 5 16.66 -41.34 35.32
C THR A 5 16.74 -40.43 34.09
N LEU A 6 17.98 -40.22 33.65
CA LEU A 6 18.34 -39.70 32.33
C LEU A 6 19.51 -40.60 31.91
N TYR A 7 19.62 -40.98 30.63
CA TYR A 7 20.63 -41.91 30.05
C TYR A 7 20.25 -43.39 29.87
N SER A 8 19.05 -43.71 29.39
CA SER A 8 18.85 -45.01 28.72
C SER A 8 18.06 -44.96 27.42
N LEU A 9 17.67 -43.77 26.94
CA LEU A 9 16.91 -43.60 25.69
C LEU A 9 17.63 -42.67 24.70
N MET A 10 18.96 -42.68 24.71
CA MET A 10 19.78 -41.89 23.79
C MET A 10 20.91 -42.73 23.18
N LEU A 11 20.61 -43.98 22.81
CA LEU A 11 21.57 -44.85 22.13
C LEU A 11 20.94 -45.74 21.04
N LEU A 12 19.76 -45.37 20.53
CA LEU A 12 19.06 -46.17 19.52
C LEU A 12 18.47 -45.32 18.39
N THR A 13 19.28 -44.46 17.77
CA THR A 13 18.91 -43.85 16.47
C THR A 13 20.10 -43.62 15.53
N LEU A 14 21.31 -44.10 15.86
CA LEU A 14 22.54 -43.92 15.06
C LEU A 14 22.67 -44.86 13.83
N LEU A 15 21.59 -45.43 13.32
CA LEU A 15 21.62 -46.39 12.18
C LEU A 15 20.74 -46.01 10.99
N PHE A 16 20.49 -44.72 10.77
CA PHE A 16 19.97 -44.23 9.48
C PHE A 16 20.99 -43.32 8.78
N LEU A 17 22.17 -43.87 8.51
CA LEU A 17 23.14 -43.28 7.58
C LEU A 17 23.25 -44.19 6.34
N SER A 18 22.26 -44.08 5.46
CA SER A 18 22.43 -44.54 4.08
C SER A 18 21.43 -43.86 3.15
N ALA A 19 22.00 -43.17 2.16
CA ALA A 19 21.41 -42.71 0.90
C ALA A 19 20.54 -41.43 0.91
N CYS A 20 21.16 -40.28 1.17
CA CYS A 20 20.83 -39.09 0.38
C CYS A 20 21.87 -38.97 -0.74
N SER A 21 21.45 -39.37 -1.93
CA SER A 21 22.09 -39.08 -3.20
C SER A 21 22.42 -37.61 -3.34
N ASN A 22 23.46 -37.30 -4.11
CA ASN A 22 23.74 -35.98 -4.66
C ASN A 22 22.47 -35.25 -5.11
N SER A 23 21.95 -34.38 -4.25
CA SER A 23 21.20 -33.22 -4.68
C SER A 23 21.97 -32.03 -4.14
N ALA A 24 22.55 -31.29 -5.06
CA ALA A 24 23.08 -29.96 -4.80
C ALA A 24 22.08 -29.23 -3.89
N GLN A 25 22.56 -28.67 -2.79
CA GLN A 25 21.79 -27.67 -2.07
C GLN A 25 21.31 -26.67 -3.14
N PRO A 26 20.00 -26.39 -3.24
CA PRO A 26 19.61 -25.14 -3.83
C PRO A 26 20.32 -24.10 -2.98
N LYS A 27 21.21 -23.33 -3.58
CA LYS A 27 21.45 -22.00 -3.07
C LYS A 27 20.05 -21.40 -3.01
N GLU A 28 19.54 -21.13 -1.82
CA GLU A 28 18.54 -20.07 -1.69
C GLU A 28 19.25 -18.81 -2.19
N GLU A 29 19.21 -18.61 -3.52
CA GLU A 29 19.08 -17.27 -4.03
C GLU A 29 17.84 -16.74 -3.31
N ASN A 30 18.09 -15.90 -2.30
CA ASN A 30 17.14 -14.88 -1.94
C ASN A 30 16.95 -14.06 -3.21
N ASP A 31 16.09 -14.55 -4.10
CA ASP A 31 15.50 -13.80 -5.19
C ASP A 31 14.46 -12.87 -4.55
N VAL A 32 14.93 -12.05 -3.60
CA VAL A 32 14.29 -10.80 -3.28
C VAL A 32 14.50 -10.02 -4.56
N GLN A 33 13.51 -10.11 -5.46
CA GLN A 33 13.45 -9.30 -6.67
C GLN A 33 13.94 -7.92 -6.26
N SER A 34 15.09 -7.52 -6.80
CA SER A 34 15.64 -6.21 -6.49
C SER A 34 14.53 -5.22 -6.81
N ILE A 35 14.21 -4.31 -5.90
CA ILE A 35 13.17 -3.29 -6.10
C ILE A 35 13.38 -2.56 -7.45
N LYS A 36 14.61 -2.57 -7.97
CA LYS A 36 15.05 -2.09 -9.29
C LYS A 36 14.37 -2.76 -10.49
N ASP A 37 13.85 -3.98 -10.36
CA ASP A 37 13.19 -4.70 -11.45
C ASP A 37 11.68 -4.43 -11.51
N ILE A 38 11.11 -3.73 -10.52
CA ILE A 38 9.73 -3.27 -10.57
C ILE A 38 9.70 -2.09 -11.54
N ALA A 39 9.08 -2.31 -12.70
CA ALA A 39 8.88 -1.26 -13.69
C ALA A 39 7.94 -0.18 -13.13
N ILE A 40 8.52 0.85 -12.50
CA ILE A 40 7.78 2.02 -12.02
C ILE A 40 7.17 2.75 -13.21
N LYS A 41 5.84 2.81 -13.23
CA LYS A 41 5.06 3.52 -14.23
C LYS A 41 4.36 4.69 -13.57
N VAL A 42 4.50 5.87 -14.15
CA VAL A 42 3.69 7.01 -13.77
C VAL A 42 2.39 6.91 -14.58
N PRO A 43 1.23 6.71 -13.94
CA PRO A 43 -0.03 6.63 -14.67
C PRO A 43 -0.30 7.94 -15.42
N GLU A 44 -0.81 7.83 -16.64
CA GLU A 44 -1.15 8.98 -17.47
C GLU A 44 -2.43 9.67 -17.01
N ASN A 45 -3.28 8.94 -16.29
CA ASN A 45 -4.60 9.38 -15.88
C ASN A 45 -4.81 9.14 -14.38
N ILE A 46 -5.70 9.94 -13.80
CA ILE A 46 -6.23 9.81 -12.45
C ILE A 46 -7.74 9.96 -12.50
N PHE A 47 -8.42 9.70 -11.39
CA PHE A 47 -9.84 10.02 -11.26
C PHE A 47 -10.08 11.50 -11.58
N SER A 48 -11.03 11.77 -12.48
CA SER A 48 -11.47 13.12 -12.81
C SER A 48 -12.94 13.13 -13.15
N SER A 49 -13.62 14.20 -12.75
CA SER A 49 -15.01 14.48 -13.11
C SER A 49 -15.21 15.99 -13.14
N SER A 50 -15.82 16.50 -14.20
CA SER A 50 -16.20 17.90 -14.33
C SER A 50 -17.59 18.20 -13.76
N LYS A 51 -18.31 17.18 -13.29
CA LYS A 51 -19.69 17.29 -12.83
C LYS A 51 -19.79 18.05 -11.51
N LYS A 52 -20.75 18.98 -11.46
CA LYS A 52 -21.04 19.82 -10.30
C LYS A 52 -22.52 20.13 -10.21
N ASN A 53 -23.07 20.04 -9.01
CA ASN A 53 -24.48 20.24 -8.70
C ASN A 53 -25.42 19.29 -9.48
N GLU A 54 -24.91 18.12 -9.89
CA GLU A 54 -25.69 17.11 -10.59
C GLU A 54 -26.27 16.07 -9.62
N THR A 55 -27.29 15.34 -10.07
CA THR A 55 -27.77 14.13 -9.38
C THR A 55 -27.10 12.91 -10.02
N ILE A 56 -26.28 12.22 -9.23
CA ILE A 56 -25.54 11.04 -9.66
C ILE A 56 -26.38 9.81 -9.38
N ASN A 57 -26.57 8.97 -10.40
CA ASN A 57 -27.28 7.71 -10.22
C ASN A 57 -26.35 6.61 -9.64
N GLU A 58 -26.94 5.49 -9.24
CA GLU A 58 -26.21 4.40 -8.60
C GLU A 58 -25.11 3.80 -9.49
N ASP A 59 -25.39 3.55 -10.77
CA ASP A 59 -24.43 2.92 -11.67
C ASP A 59 -23.23 3.84 -11.94
N GLU A 60 -23.47 5.14 -12.10
CA GLU A 60 -22.43 6.14 -12.21
C GLU A 60 -21.60 6.22 -10.91
N MET A 61 -22.24 6.16 -9.74
CA MET A 61 -21.52 6.18 -8.47
C MET A 61 -20.62 4.95 -8.30
N LYS A 62 -21.11 3.76 -8.67
CA LYS A 62 -20.31 2.51 -8.67
C LYS A 62 -19.09 2.63 -9.55
N GLN A 63 -19.26 3.13 -10.77
CA GLN A 63 -18.15 3.30 -11.71
C GLN A 63 -17.13 4.32 -11.20
N ASN A 64 -17.58 5.45 -10.65
CA ASN A 64 -16.67 6.48 -10.13
C ASN A 64 -15.87 5.99 -8.92
N ILE A 65 -16.50 5.26 -7.99
CA ILE A 65 -15.78 4.62 -6.86
C ILE A 65 -14.74 3.62 -7.37
N LYS A 66 -15.11 2.76 -8.34
CA LYS A 66 -14.19 1.80 -8.93
C LYS A 66 -12.98 2.51 -9.54
N THR A 67 -13.23 3.50 -10.40
CA THR A 67 -12.17 4.26 -11.07
C THR A 67 -11.25 4.94 -10.07
N TYR A 68 -11.81 5.57 -9.02
CA TYR A 68 -11.02 6.19 -7.96
C TYR A 68 -10.13 5.20 -7.22
N LEU A 69 -10.69 4.05 -6.81
CA LEU A 69 -9.93 3.02 -6.09
C LEU A 69 -8.85 2.39 -6.98
N ASP A 70 -9.16 2.09 -8.24
CA ASP A 70 -8.19 1.46 -9.15
C ASP A 70 -6.99 2.39 -9.43
N TYR A 71 -7.22 3.68 -9.69
CA TYR A 71 -6.11 4.64 -9.84
C TYR A 71 -5.34 4.85 -8.54
N SER A 72 -6.02 4.85 -7.40
CA SER A 72 -5.34 4.88 -6.09
C SER A 72 -4.43 3.67 -5.91
N GLY A 73 -4.82 2.51 -6.44
CA GLY A 73 -4.08 1.26 -6.34
C GLY A 73 -2.85 1.28 -7.21
N GLU A 74 -3.01 1.68 -8.47
CA GLU A 74 -1.91 1.87 -9.42
C GLU A 74 -0.88 2.87 -8.88
N LEU A 75 -1.32 4.01 -8.33
CA LEU A 75 -0.42 4.97 -7.70
C LEU A 75 0.31 4.37 -6.50
N TYR A 76 -0.40 3.69 -5.60
CA TYR A 76 0.19 3.04 -4.43
C TYR A 76 1.25 1.98 -4.80
N GLU A 77 0.95 1.14 -5.80
CA GLU A 77 1.86 0.11 -6.30
C GLU A 77 3.16 0.66 -6.87
N ASN A 78 3.18 1.93 -7.30
CA ASN A 78 4.38 2.61 -7.79
C ASN A 78 5.07 3.45 -6.71
N ILE A 79 4.31 4.10 -5.82
CA ILE A 79 4.85 4.95 -4.75
C ILE A 79 5.64 4.11 -3.74
N VAL A 80 5.07 2.99 -3.26
CA VAL A 80 5.69 2.18 -2.20
C VAL A 80 7.07 1.64 -2.58
N PRO A 81 7.24 0.93 -3.72
CA PRO A 81 8.55 0.43 -4.09
C PRO A 81 9.54 1.56 -4.37
N LEU A 82 9.14 2.63 -5.05
CA LEU A 82 10.02 3.75 -5.33
C LEU A 82 10.48 4.45 -4.05
N SER A 83 9.57 4.72 -3.11
CA SER A 83 9.90 5.30 -1.79
C SER A 83 10.88 4.41 -1.02
N SER A 84 10.67 3.09 -1.06
CA SER A 84 11.53 2.13 -0.36
C SER A 84 12.96 2.12 -0.92
N ALA A 85 13.10 2.35 -2.22
CA ALA A 85 14.41 2.44 -2.89
C ALA A 85 15.16 3.76 -2.60
N MET A 86 14.52 4.77 -1.99
CA MET A 86 15.14 6.09 -1.73
C MET A 86 16.30 6.07 -0.73
N SER A 87 16.49 4.95 -0.03
CA SER A 87 17.62 4.72 0.86
C SER A 87 18.88 4.17 0.16
N ASP A 88 18.79 3.82 -1.14
CA ASP A 88 19.93 3.31 -1.91
C ASP A 88 20.90 4.46 -2.26
N GLU A 89 22.21 4.22 -2.12
CA GLU A 89 23.28 5.16 -2.46
C GLU A 89 23.23 5.64 -3.94
N LYS A 90 22.52 4.92 -4.81
CA LYS A 90 22.41 5.19 -6.25
C LYS A 90 21.16 5.98 -6.67
N VAL A 91 20.34 6.46 -5.73
CA VAL A 91 19.14 7.25 -6.03
C VAL A 91 19.51 8.52 -6.80
N THR A 92 18.81 8.79 -7.89
CA THR A 92 19.02 9.97 -8.73
C THR A 92 17.99 11.06 -8.44
N GLU A 93 18.28 12.29 -8.86
CA GLU A 93 17.30 13.39 -8.81
C GLU A 93 16.03 13.05 -9.61
N SER A 94 16.20 12.38 -10.76
CA SER A 94 15.07 11.92 -11.57
C SER A 94 14.18 10.92 -10.84
N ASP A 95 14.71 10.14 -9.90
CA ASP A 95 13.91 9.21 -9.10
C ASP A 95 13.11 9.98 -8.04
N ARG A 96 13.70 11.02 -7.43
CA ARG A 96 13.02 11.93 -6.50
C ARG A 96 11.89 12.69 -7.18
N ASP A 97 12.16 13.30 -8.34
CA ASP A 97 11.15 14.00 -9.16
C ASP A 97 9.99 13.06 -9.53
N LYS A 98 10.31 11.81 -9.86
CA LYS A 98 9.30 10.80 -10.20
C LYS A 98 8.45 10.43 -8.99
N LEU A 99 9.04 10.28 -7.81
CA LEU A 99 8.33 10.01 -6.57
C LEU A 99 7.40 11.17 -6.20
N GLN A 100 7.92 12.40 -6.22
CA GLN A 100 7.13 13.61 -5.98
C GLN A 100 5.94 13.67 -6.93
N LYS A 101 6.15 13.44 -8.23
CA LYS A 101 5.08 13.42 -9.22
C LYS A 101 4.00 12.37 -8.91
N LEU A 102 4.39 11.16 -8.49
CA LEU A 102 3.43 10.12 -8.12
C LEU A 102 2.60 10.52 -6.89
N ILE A 103 3.25 11.14 -5.89
CA ILE A 103 2.58 11.62 -4.68
C ILE A 103 1.61 12.76 -5.02
N ASP A 104 2.02 13.71 -5.86
CA ASP A 104 1.18 14.81 -6.32
C ASP A 104 -0.06 14.29 -7.07
N LEU A 105 0.11 13.26 -7.90
CA LEU A 105 -1.00 12.61 -8.60
C LEU A 105 -1.95 11.91 -7.63
N ALA A 106 -1.44 11.28 -6.56
CA ALA A 106 -2.28 10.67 -5.52
C ALA A 106 -3.09 11.72 -4.74
N GLN A 107 -2.46 12.84 -4.38
CA GLN A 107 -3.17 13.96 -3.74
C GLN A 107 -4.25 14.55 -4.67
N GLN A 108 -3.95 14.71 -5.96
CA GLN A 108 -4.93 15.19 -6.94
C GLN A 108 -6.08 14.19 -7.15
N ASN A 109 -5.79 12.90 -7.22
CA ASN A 109 -6.80 11.84 -7.34
C ASN A 109 -7.80 11.89 -6.16
N ASP A 110 -7.28 12.05 -4.95
CA ASP A 110 -8.08 12.21 -3.73
C ASP A 110 -8.92 13.50 -3.74
N ALA A 111 -8.31 14.63 -4.09
CA ALA A 111 -9.00 15.91 -4.17
C ALA A 111 -10.12 15.88 -5.21
N ASN A 112 -9.89 15.26 -6.36
CA ASN A 112 -10.88 15.12 -7.43
C ASN A 112 -12.07 14.27 -6.95
N PHE A 113 -11.82 13.14 -6.30
CA PHE A 113 -12.90 12.29 -5.79
C PHE A 113 -13.67 12.97 -4.66
N HIS A 114 -12.97 13.65 -3.74
CA HIS A 114 -13.61 14.44 -2.70
C HIS A 114 -14.51 15.54 -3.28
N HIS A 115 -14.01 16.25 -4.29
CA HIS A 115 -14.76 17.28 -4.99
C HIS A 115 -16.02 16.69 -5.63
N PHE A 116 -15.90 15.55 -6.31
CA PHE A 116 -17.01 14.86 -6.95
C PHE A 116 -18.11 14.48 -5.95
N ILE A 117 -17.76 13.83 -4.82
CA ILE A 117 -18.76 13.38 -3.84
C ILE A 117 -19.35 14.52 -3.00
N SER A 118 -18.64 15.64 -2.86
CA SER A 118 -19.09 16.78 -2.05
C SER A 118 -19.92 17.79 -2.82
N ASN A 119 -19.73 17.88 -4.15
CA ASN A 119 -20.39 18.89 -4.98
C ASN A 119 -21.54 18.31 -5.83
N ASN A 120 -21.88 17.04 -5.69
CA ASN A 120 -23.00 16.42 -6.39
C ASN A 120 -23.97 15.78 -5.39
N THR A 121 -25.22 15.64 -5.79
CA THR A 121 -26.21 14.84 -5.06
C THR A 121 -26.00 13.37 -5.42
N ILE A 122 -25.37 12.62 -4.51
CA ILE A 122 -25.16 11.17 -4.64
C ILE A 122 -26.24 10.38 -3.89
N PRO A 123 -26.47 9.10 -4.21
CA PRO A 123 -27.46 8.28 -3.53
C PRO A 123 -27.19 8.19 -2.02
N ASP A 124 -28.25 8.19 -1.21
CA ASP A 124 -28.15 8.35 0.25
C ASP A 124 -27.30 7.25 0.92
N ASP A 125 -27.44 6.02 0.46
CA ASP A 125 -26.71 4.85 0.93
C ASP A 125 -25.25 4.80 0.46
N TYR A 126 -24.83 5.71 -0.44
CA TYR A 126 -23.44 5.89 -0.86
C TYR A 126 -22.74 7.03 -0.12
N LYS A 127 -23.46 7.93 0.57
CA LYS A 127 -22.88 9.14 1.19
C LYS A 127 -21.80 8.83 2.22
N GLN A 128 -22.13 8.01 3.22
CA GLN A 128 -21.15 7.64 4.26
C GLN A 128 -20.05 6.72 3.71
N PRO A 129 -20.36 5.63 2.98
CA PRO A 129 -19.31 4.75 2.46
C PRO A 129 -18.32 5.45 1.54
N SER A 130 -18.77 6.37 0.67
CA SER A 130 -17.88 7.12 -0.22
C SER A 130 -16.94 8.04 0.56
N LYS A 131 -17.43 8.66 1.64
CA LYS A 131 -16.62 9.47 2.55
C LYS A 131 -15.60 8.61 3.31
N GLU A 132 -16.00 7.42 3.76
CA GLU A 132 -15.09 6.49 4.43
C GLU A 132 -14.00 5.96 3.50
N ILE A 133 -14.36 5.62 2.25
CA ILE A 133 -13.42 5.27 1.19
C ILE A 133 -12.41 6.39 0.97
N HIS A 134 -12.86 7.63 0.71
CA HIS A 134 -11.97 8.78 0.58
C HIS A 134 -11.06 8.94 1.79
N ASN A 135 -11.61 8.92 3.01
CA ASN A 135 -10.82 9.13 4.23
C ASN A 135 -9.76 8.06 4.44
N TYR A 136 -10.05 6.81 4.08
CA TYR A 136 -9.10 5.71 4.18
C TYR A 136 -7.95 5.90 3.18
N ILE A 137 -8.29 6.12 1.91
CA ILE A 137 -7.30 6.29 0.84
C ILE A 137 -6.46 7.55 1.08
N SER A 138 -7.07 8.69 1.40
CA SER A 138 -6.34 9.93 1.69
C SER A 138 -5.49 9.86 2.94
N ALA A 139 -5.85 9.05 3.94
CA ALA A 139 -4.95 8.79 5.05
C ALA A 139 -3.74 7.95 4.61
N SER A 140 -3.91 7.03 3.66
CA SER A 140 -2.79 6.30 3.04
C SER A 140 -1.92 7.21 2.17
N THR A 141 -2.51 8.10 1.38
CA THR A 141 -1.76 9.10 0.60
C THR A 141 -0.96 10.02 1.52
N ALA A 142 -1.57 10.47 2.63
CA ALA A 142 -0.88 11.31 3.61
C ALA A 142 0.33 10.61 4.25
N LEU A 143 0.29 9.30 4.47
CA LEU A 143 1.45 8.53 4.92
C LEU A 143 2.61 8.62 3.92
N SER A 144 2.33 8.52 2.62
CA SER A 144 3.35 8.65 1.58
C SER A 144 3.96 10.06 1.54
N VAL A 145 3.13 11.10 1.70
CA VAL A 145 3.59 12.51 1.77
C VAL A 145 4.49 12.72 2.98
N GLU A 146 4.08 12.25 4.15
CA GLU A 146 4.85 12.39 5.39
C GLU A 146 6.17 11.61 5.28
N LEU A 147 6.17 10.42 4.68
CA LEU A 147 7.39 9.65 4.42
C LEU A 147 8.36 10.37 3.47
N ASP A 148 7.86 10.95 2.37
CA ASP A 148 8.65 11.66 1.39
C ASP A 148 9.33 12.91 1.99
N GLN A 149 8.60 13.66 2.82
CA GLN A 149 9.16 14.78 3.59
C GLN A 149 10.31 14.35 4.51
N GLU A 150 10.20 13.17 5.13
CA GLU A 150 11.26 12.64 5.99
C GLU A 150 12.47 12.14 5.18
N ILE A 151 12.25 11.58 3.99
CA ILE A 151 13.31 11.24 3.03
C ILE A 151 14.06 12.50 2.59
N GLU A 152 13.36 13.60 2.31
CA GLU A 152 13.96 14.86 1.89
C GLU A 152 14.79 15.49 3.01
N LYS A 153 14.26 15.53 4.24
CA LYS A 153 15.01 16.00 5.42
C LYS A 153 16.29 15.19 5.62
N PHE A 154 16.18 13.86 5.58
CA PHE A 154 17.33 12.96 5.71
C PHE A 154 18.38 13.21 4.62
N ALA A 155 17.97 13.46 3.37
CA ALA A 155 18.89 13.79 2.29
C ALA A 155 19.65 15.12 2.52
N GLN A 156 19.04 16.07 3.23
CA GLN A 156 19.63 17.38 3.54
C GLN A 156 20.54 17.34 4.78
N ASP A 157 20.11 16.66 5.86
CA ASP A 157 20.77 16.70 7.17
C ASP A 157 21.54 15.43 7.55
N GLY A 158 21.36 14.34 6.80
CA GLY A 158 21.98 13.04 7.05
C GLY A 158 21.56 12.37 8.36
N ASN A 159 20.53 12.87 9.05
CA ASN A 159 20.19 12.47 10.41
C ASN A 159 18.76 11.93 10.54
N LEU A 160 18.65 10.60 10.54
CA LEU A 160 17.40 9.88 10.73
C LEU A 160 16.78 10.02 12.14
N PHE A 161 17.53 10.53 13.13
CA PHE A 161 17.06 10.64 14.52
C PHE A 161 16.15 11.85 14.77
N ASN A 162 16.05 12.78 13.81
CA ASN A 162 15.15 13.93 13.89
C ASN A 162 13.78 13.66 13.25
N THR A 163 13.53 12.44 12.78
CA THR A 163 12.32 12.08 12.07
C THR A 163 11.09 12.13 12.98
N ASP A 164 10.07 12.90 12.55
CA ASP A 164 8.80 12.96 13.25
C ASP A 164 7.91 11.78 12.84
N PHE A 165 7.78 10.80 13.74
CA PHE A 165 6.89 9.64 13.54
C PHE A 165 5.40 9.95 13.79
N SER A 166 5.00 11.23 13.76
CA SER A 166 3.60 11.63 13.91
C SER A 166 2.67 11.02 12.85
N PHE A 167 3.22 10.53 11.72
CA PHE A 167 2.50 9.76 10.71
C PHE A 167 1.83 8.50 11.26
N THR A 168 2.31 7.95 12.38
CA THR A 168 1.68 6.82 13.07
C THR A 168 0.21 7.07 13.44
N LYS A 169 -0.20 8.34 13.63
CA LYS A 169 -1.60 8.72 13.87
C LYS A 169 -2.52 8.36 12.72
N ARG A 170 -1.99 8.24 11.49
CA ARG A 170 -2.78 7.84 10.30
C ARG A 170 -3.20 6.37 10.36
N PHE A 171 -2.48 5.52 11.12
CA PHE A 171 -2.84 4.10 11.27
C PHE A 171 -4.17 3.90 12.02
N GLU A 172 -4.65 4.90 12.77
CA GLU A 172 -6.02 4.88 13.31
C GLU A 172 -7.08 4.88 12.20
N LYS A 173 -6.76 5.47 11.04
CA LYS A 173 -7.66 5.57 9.87
C LYS A 173 -7.40 4.45 8.86
N VAL A 174 -6.13 4.11 8.63
CA VAL A 174 -5.69 3.05 7.72
C VAL A 174 -5.47 1.77 8.52
N ASN A 175 -6.55 1.04 8.78
CA ASN A 175 -6.48 -0.24 9.49
C ASN A 175 -7.42 -1.29 8.90
N GLY A 176 -7.15 -2.56 9.23
CA GLY A 176 -7.90 -3.70 8.70
C GLY A 176 -9.40 -3.72 9.07
N ARG A 177 -9.83 -3.02 10.14
CA ARG A 177 -11.26 -2.89 10.45
C ARG A 177 -11.93 -1.98 9.43
N LYS A 178 -11.34 -0.81 9.19
CA LYS A 178 -11.84 0.17 8.20
C LYS A 178 -11.79 -0.38 6.78
N GLN A 179 -10.74 -1.11 6.42
CA GLN A 179 -10.67 -1.83 5.15
C GLN A 179 -11.83 -2.81 5.00
N LYS A 180 -12.10 -3.67 6.01
CA LYS A 180 -13.20 -4.64 5.94
C LYS A 180 -14.58 -4.00 5.82
N GLU A 181 -14.80 -2.85 6.46
CA GLU A 181 -16.03 -2.06 6.31
C GLU A 181 -16.22 -1.59 4.87
N ILE A 182 -15.15 -1.07 4.25
CA ILE A 182 -15.14 -0.67 2.84
C ILE A 182 -15.37 -1.88 1.92
N GLU A 183 -14.62 -2.96 2.07
CA GLU A 183 -14.75 -4.18 1.26
C GLU A 183 -16.16 -4.77 1.32
N LYS A 184 -16.79 -4.75 2.51
CA LYS A 184 -18.17 -5.19 2.68
C LYS A 184 -19.12 -4.34 1.83
N PHE A 185 -19.02 -3.02 1.91
CA PHE A 185 -19.84 -2.12 1.09
C PHE A 185 -19.61 -2.35 -0.41
N LEU A 186 -18.35 -2.45 -0.85
CA LEU A 186 -18.02 -2.70 -2.25
C LEU A 186 -18.63 -4.02 -2.74
N LYS A 187 -18.57 -5.08 -1.92
CA LYS A 187 -19.19 -6.37 -2.22
C LYS A 187 -20.71 -6.28 -2.31
N GLU A 188 -21.36 -5.61 -1.36
CA GLU A 188 -22.82 -5.40 -1.35
C GLU A 188 -23.29 -4.62 -2.59
N LYS A 189 -22.50 -3.66 -3.06
CA LYS A 189 -22.77 -2.86 -4.26
C LYS A 189 -22.24 -3.46 -5.56
N ASN A 190 -21.62 -4.64 -5.50
CA ASN A 190 -20.97 -5.31 -6.63
C ASN A 190 -19.94 -4.42 -7.37
N ILE A 191 -19.20 -3.62 -6.61
CA ILE A 191 -18.09 -2.81 -7.10
C ILE A 191 -16.81 -3.65 -7.00
N LYS A 192 -16.27 -4.07 -8.15
CA LYS A 192 -15.02 -4.82 -8.22
C LYS A 192 -13.87 -3.87 -8.49
N THR A 193 -12.85 -3.87 -7.63
CA THR A 193 -11.65 -3.04 -7.73
C THR A 193 -10.41 -3.90 -7.59
N GLU A 194 -9.29 -3.46 -8.17
CA GLU A 194 -7.99 -4.11 -7.98
C GLU A 194 -7.30 -3.66 -6.67
N TYR A 195 -7.71 -2.52 -6.07
CA TYR A 195 -7.04 -1.92 -4.91
C TYR A 195 -6.84 -2.87 -3.72
N PHE A 196 -7.84 -3.69 -3.41
CA PHE A 196 -7.83 -4.61 -2.26
C PHE A 196 -7.51 -6.07 -2.65
N LYS A 197 -7.15 -6.34 -3.91
CA LYS A 197 -6.78 -7.69 -4.33
C LYS A 197 -5.28 -7.89 -4.11
N LYS A 198 -4.93 -8.44 -2.95
CA LYS A 198 -3.59 -8.93 -2.63
C LYS A 198 -3.65 -10.32 -2.02
#